data_AF-A0A7E4VTQ6-F1
#
_entry.id   AF-A0A7E4VTQ6-F1
#
_cell.length_a   1.000
_cell.length_b   1.000
_cell.length_c   1.000
_cell.angle_alpha   90.00
_cell.angle_beta   90.00
_cell.angle_gamma   90.00
#
_symmetry.space_group_name_H-M   'P 1'
#
loop_
_entity.id
_entity.type
_entity.pdbx_description
1 polymer ?
#
loop_
_entity_poly.entity_id
_entity_poly.type
_entity_poly.pdbx_seq_one_letter_code
_entity_poly.pdbx_strand_id
1 'polypeptide(L)'
;MVRHVLIAVVFVILNIDFSRGCQPRINSAAVAVITTTPTPTTAPTTTPTTTTTVAPCVLNTDQVVLFVQKDTVFVNNDYGMTAATSTCAECDTGSDLYYKPTTTAIPHSTAPLEGIGSITAADCPNLCICDSNDECYSAATANVVVTFWPYCSTTGCRVYVVLTGLDDTDGLVSTTTSKMYIPADQIDETFEYKAIPDASYLEAKTVGCTGCVTTTCAGRVA
;
A
#
# COMPACT_ATOMS: atom_id res chain seq x y z
N MET A 1 37.80 27.13 -19.50
CA MET A 1 38.61 25.90 -19.60
C MET A 1 38.05 24.90 -18.58
N VAL A 2 37.18 23.99 -19.01
CA VAL A 2 36.47 23.06 -18.12
C VAL A 2 37.22 21.73 -18.11
N ARG A 3 37.88 21.42 -16.98
CA ARG A 3 38.55 20.13 -16.75
C ARG A 3 37.50 19.06 -16.49
N HIS A 4 37.39 18.11 -17.42
CA HIS A 4 36.63 16.89 -17.23
C HIS A 4 37.43 15.95 -16.32
N VAL A 5 36.85 15.59 -15.17
CA VAL A 5 37.38 14.57 -14.27
C VAL A 5 36.70 13.25 -14.64
N LEU A 6 37.47 12.35 -15.23
CA LEU A 6 37.04 11.00 -15.57
C LEU A 6 37.22 10.13 -14.30
N ILE A 7 36.13 9.71 -13.67
CA ILE A 7 36.16 8.73 -12.57
C ILE A 7 35.92 7.35 -13.17
N ALA A 8 36.96 6.51 -13.19
CA ALA A 8 36.87 5.12 -13.59
C ALA A 8 36.35 4.28 -12.41
N VAL A 9 35.14 3.74 -12.55
CA VAL A 9 34.56 2.78 -11.59
C VAL A 9 35.04 1.38 -11.96
N VAL A 10 35.83 0.78 -11.08
CA VAL A 10 36.33 -0.60 -11.22
C VAL A 10 35.27 -1.56 -10.66
N PHE A 11 34.63 -2.32 -11.53
CA PHE A 11 33.77 -3.44 -11.16
C PHE A 11 34.63 -4.65 -10.77
N VAL A 12 34.63 -5.00 -9.49
CA VAL A 12 35.19 -6.28 -9.00
C VAL A 12 34.10 -7.33 -9.09
N ILE A 13 34.18 -8.20 -10.09
CA ILE A 13 33.31 -9.38 -10.25
C ILE A 13 33.89 -10.49 -9.37
N LEU A 14 33.26 -10.75 -8.23
CA LEU A 14 33.52 -11.94 -7.42
C LEU A 14 32.74 -13.13 -8.01
N ASN A 15 33.44 -13.96 -8.79
CA ASN A 15 32.94 -15.29 -9.16
C ASN A 15 33.06 -16.23 -7.96
N ILE A 16 31.93 -16.57 -7.34
CA ILE A 16 31.84 -17.65 -6.35
C ILE A 16 31.42 -18.91 -7.11
N ASP A 17 32.39 -19.79 -7.34
CA ASP A 17 32.21 -21.13 -7.89
C ASP A 17 31.69 -22.06 -6.77
N PHE A 18 30.44 -22.52 -6.90
CA PHE A 18 29.81 -23.45 -5.96
C PHE A 18 29.81 -24.87 -6.52
N SER A 19 30.99 -25.37 -6.85
CA SER A 19 31.20 -26.78 -7.21
C SER A 19 31.40 -27.65 -5.97
N ARG A 20 30.33 -28.15 -5.34
CA ARG A 20 30.38 -29.34 -4.46
C ARG A 20 29.17 -30.24 -4.65
N GLY A 21 29.46 -31.48 -5.05
CA GLY A 21 28.49 -32.45 -5.52
C GLY A 21 27.67 -33.12 -4.42
N CYS A 22 26.45 -33.51 -4.81
CA CYS A 22 25.63 -34.49 -4.11
C CYS A 22 25.63 -35.79 -4.91
N GLN A 23 26.15 -36.87 -4.31
CA GLN A 23 26.02 -38.23 -4.84
C GLN A 23 24.58 -38.75 -4.75
N PRO A 24 24.14 -39.61 -5.68
CA PRO A 24 22.88 -40.34 -5.54
C PRO A 24 23.04 -41.49 -4.54
N ARG A 25 22.29 -41.44 -3.44
CA ARG A 25 22.17 -42.57 -2.49
C ARG A 25 20.97 -43.42 -2.90
N ILE A 26 21.26 -44.59 -3.46
CA ILE A 26 20.27 -45.62 -3.82
C ILE A 26 19.93 -46.36 -2.52
N ASN A 27 18.77 -46.09 -1.93
CA ASN A 27 18.27 -46.85 -0.78
C ASN A 27 17.16 -47.81 -1.25
N SER A 28 17.36 -49.08 -0.92
CA SER A 28 16.50 -50.22 -1.16
C SER A 28 15.03 -49.98 -0.78
N ALA A 29 14.14 -50.46 -1.65
CA ALA A 29 12.71 -50.55 -1.39
C ALA A 29 12.44 -51.55 -0.26
N ALA A 30 11.88 -51.07 0.85
CA ALA A 30 11.19 -51.89 1.83
C ALA A 30 9.68 -51.82 1.52
N VAL A 31 9.09 -52.97 1.22
CA VAL A 31 7.65 -53.13 1.01
C VAL A 31 6.96 -53.11 2.38
N ALA A 32 6.30 -52.01 2.71
CA ALA A 32 5.47 -51.88 3.91
C ALA A 32 4.03 -52.34 3.59
N VAL A 33 3.54 -53.31 4.35
CA VAL A 33 2.15 -53.76 4.31
C VAL A 33 1.29 -52.74 5.06
N ILE A 34 0.41 -52.05 4.33
CA ILE A 34 -0.47 -51.01 4.88
C ILE A 34 -1.76 -51.67 5.38
N THR A 35 -1.91 -51.79 6.70
CA THR A 35 -3.17 -52.17 7.34
C THR A 35 -4.03 -50.92 7.47
N THR A 36 -5.11 -50.84 6.70
CA THR A 36 -6.05 -49.71 6.69
C THR A 36 -7.08 -49.84 7.81
N THR A 37 -6.88 -49.08 8.89
CA THR A 37 -7.90 -48.91 9.94
C THR A 37 -8.98 -47.94 9.44
N PRO A 38 -10.28 -48.31 9.48
CA PRO A 38 -11.36 -47.45 9.01
C PRO A 38 -11.44 -46.19 9.87
N THR A 39 -11.28 -45.03 9.24
CA THR A 39 -11.41 -43.72 9.88
C THR A 39 -12.89 -43.42 10.14
N PRO A 40 -13.27 -43.04 11.37
CA PRO A 40 -14.66 -42.71 11.69
C PRO A 40 -15.09 -41.45 10.92
N THR A 41 -16.17 -41.58 10.14
CA THR A 41 -16.79 -40.48 9.40
C THR A 41 -17.64 -39.64 10.36
N THR A 42 -17.13 -38.48 10.77
CA THR A 42 -17.87 -37.50 11.57
C THR A 42 -18.88 -36.77 10.68
N ALA A 43 -20.16 -36.82 11.04
CA ALA A 43 -21.21 -36.09 10.32
C ALA A 43 -20.97 -34.56 10.41
N PRO A 44 -21.18 -33.81 9.31
CA PRO A 44 -20.99 -32.36 9.32
C PRO A 44 -22.05 -31.70 10.20
N THR A 45 -21.63 -31.16 11.34
CA THR A 45 -22.45 -30.30 12.19
C THR A 45 -22.62 -28.96 11.47
N THR A 46 -23.83 -28.71 10.94
CA THR A 46 -24.20 -27.42 10.35
C THR A 46 -24.40 -26.40 11.46
N THR A 47 -23.40 -25.54 11.68
CA THR A 47 -23.53 -24.37 12.55
C THR A 47 -24.39 -23.32 11.83
N PRO A 48 -25.48 -22.83 12.44
CA PRO A 48 -26.29 -21.78 11.85
C PRO A 48 -25.46 -20.50 11.71
N THR A 49 -25.32 -20.00 10.49
CA THR A 49 -24.67 -18.73 10.19
C THR A 49 -25.67 -17.61 10.42
N THR A 50 -25.54 -16.89 11.54
CA THR A 50 -26.30 -15.67 11.79
C THR A 50 -25.78 -14.56 10.87
N THR A 51 -26.61 -14.14 9.91
CA THR A 51 -26.30 -13.03 9.02
C THR A 51 -26.63 -11.72 9.72
N THR A 52 -25.63 -11.09 10.32
CA THR A 52 -25.79 -9.73 10.88
C THR A 52 -25.90 -8.75 9.73
N THR A 53 -27.06 -8.11 9.58
CA THR A 53 -27.26 -7.06 8.58
C THR A 53 -26.59 -5.79 9.09
N VAL A 54 -25.42 -5.47 8.57
CA VAL A 54 -24.70 -4.22 8.89
C VAL A 54 -25.44 -3.05 8.25
N ALA A 55 -25.75 -2.02 9.03
CA ALA A 55 -26.37 -0.82 8.50
C ALA A 55 -25.45 -0.16 7.45
N PRO A 56 -25.99 0.33 6.32
CA PRO A 56 -25.17 0.96 5.28
C PRO A 56 -24.49 2.20 5.83
N CYS A 57 -23.22 2.37 5.51
CA CYS A 57 -22.53 3.61 5.86
C CYS A 57 -22.92 4.70 4.88
N VAL A 58 -23.36 5.83 5.42
CA VAL A 58 -23.62 7.02 4.62
C VAL A 58 -22.36 7.88 4.65
N LEU A 59 -21.75 8.06 3.48
CA LEU A 59 -20.70 9.04 3.26
C LEU A 59 -21.30 10.44 3.44
N ASN A 60 -20.83 11.18 4.44
CA ASN A 60 -21.08 12.62 4.48
C ASN A 60 -20.26 13.28 3.36
N THR A 61 -20.83 14.29 2.70
CA THR A 61 -20.16 15.03 1.62
C THR A 61 -18.86 15.71 2.06
N ASP A 62 -18.67 15.84 3.38
CA ASP A 62 -17.57 16.57 4.01
C ASP A 62 -16.57 15.62 4.66
N GLN A 63 -16.47 14.37 4.20
CA GLN A 63 -15.51 13.39 4.68
C GLN A 63 -14.78 12.73 3.52
N VAL A 64 -13.50 12.42 3.72
CA VAL A 64 -12.78 11.49 2.86
C VAL A 64 -12.82 10.10 3.49
N VAL A 65 -12.69 9.08 2.67
CA VAL A 65 -12.68 7.68 3.11
C VAL A 65 -11.50 6.96 2.47
N LEU A 66 -10.82 6.16 3.29
CA LEU A 66 -9.73 5.28 2.87
C LEU A 66 -9.99 3.91 3.48
N PHE A 67 -9.98 2.88 2.64
CA PHE A 67 -9.97 1.51 3.14
C PHE A 67 -8.55 1.15 3.57
N VAL A 68 -8.40 0.71 4.81
CA VAL A 68 -7.10 0.38 5.41
C VAL A 68 -7.11 -1.09 5.80
N GLN A 69 -6.19 -1.89 5.26
CA GLN A 69 -6.06 -3.28 5.67
C GLN A 69 -5.65 -3.38 7.14
N LYS A 70 -6.10 -4.44 7.80
CA LYS A 70 -5.95 -4.64 9.26
C LYS A 70 -4.51 -4.53 9.79
N ASP A 71 -3.53 -4.98 9.00
CA ASP A 71 -2.11 -4.99 9.40
C ASP A 71 -1.36 -3.73 8.94
N THR A 72 -2.06 -2.74 8.40
CA THR A 72 -1.46 -1.48 7.95
C THR A 72 -1.31 -0.54 9.13
N VAL A 73 -0.07 -0.11 9.38
CA VAL A 73 0.24 0.83 10.46
C VAL A 73 0.71 2.15 9.86
N PHE A 74 0.00 3.23 10.18
CA PHE A 74 0.46 4.58 9.88
C PHE A 74 1.48 5.04 10.92
N VAL A 75 2.54 5.67 10.46
CA VAL A 75 3.51 6.39 11.28
C VAL A 75 3.29 7.89 11.14
N ASN A 76 3.62 8.62 12.21
CA ASN A 76 3.64 10.07 12.18
C ASN A 76 4.83 10.56 11.34
N ASN A 77 4.65 11.63 10.59
CA ASN A 77 5.73 12.30 9.86
C ASN A 77 5.53 13.82 9.85
N ASP A 78 6.37 14.51 9.07
CA ASP A 78 6.37 15.97 8.99
C ASP A 78 5.08 16.57 8.42
N TYR A 79 4.17 15.77 7.83
CA TYR A 79 2.89 16.22 7.29
C TYR A 79 1.72 15.95 8.24
N GLY A 80 1.94 15.21 9.33
CA GLY A 80 0.98 14.94 10.38
C GLY A 80 0.50 13.50 10.48
N MET A 81 -0.37 13.29 11.48
CA MET A 81 -1.05 12.03 11.74
C MET A 81 -2.46 12.31 12.27
N THR A 82 -3.39 12.48 11.35
CA THR A 82 -4.79 12.75 11.67
C THR A 82 -5.51 11.43 11.95
N ALA A 83 -6.08 11.32 13.15
CA ALA A 83 -6.90 10.18 13.50
C ALA A 83 -8.18 10.12 12.64
N ALA A 84 -8.65 8.91 12.36
CA ALA A 84 -9.96 8.72 11.74
C ALA A 84 -11.05 9.31 12.63
N THR A 85 -12.01 10.02 12.03
CA THR A 85 -13.17 10.57 12.74
C THR A 85 -14.18 9.49 13.11
N SER A 86 -14.25 8.43 12.31
CA SER A 86 -15.16 7.31 12.49
C SER A 86 -14.76 6.12 11.61
N THR A 87 -15.24 4.93 11.97
CA THR A 87 -15.15 3.71 11.16
C THR A 87 -16.50 3.43 10.54
N CYS A 88 -16.55 3.20 9.22
CA CYS A 88 -17.76 2.83 8.49
C CYS A 88 -18.11 1.37 8.74
N ALA A 89 -17.28 0.49 8.22
CA ALA A 89 -17.50 -0.94 8.15
C ALA A 89 -16.16 -1.62 8.39
N GLU A 90 -16.20 -2.71 9.14
CA GLU A 90 -15.07 -3.57 9.38
C GLU A 90 -15.37 -4.93 8.76
N CYS A 91 -14.37 -5.51 8.13
CA CYS A 91 -14.41 -6.83 7.51
C CYS A 91 -13.10 -7.54 7.78
N ASP A 92 -13.03 -8.83 7.41
CA ASP A 92 -11.86 -9.67 7.75
C ASP A 92 -10.54 -9.10 7.22
N THR A 93 -10.58 -8.36 6.11
CA THR A 93 -9.40 -7.79 5.45
C THR A 93 -9.00 -6.41 5.97
N GLY A 94 -9.90 -5.66 6.63
CA GLY A 94 -9.63 -4.28 7.04
C GLY A 94 -10.88 -3.48 7.36
N SER A 95 -10.75 -2.16 7.30
CA SER A 95 -11.83 -1.23 7.65
C SER A 95 -11.89 -0.02 6.71
N ASP A 96 -13.09 0.45 6.40
CA ASP A 96 -13.30 1.75 5.77
C ASP A 96 -13.24 2.85 6.85
N LEU A 97 -12.21 3.69 6.81
CA LEU A 97 -11.97 4.76 7.79
C LEU A 97 -12.30 6.13 7.20
N TYR A 98 -13.03 6.94 7.96
CA TYR A 98 -13.34 8.32 7.59
C TYR A 98 -12.35 9.28 8.22
N TYR A 99 -11.95 10.30 7.46
CA TYR A 99 -11.09 11.36 7.94
C TYR A 99 -11.70 12.72 7.69
N LYS A 100 -11.36 13.66 8.57
CA LYS A 100 -11.67 15.06 8.36
C LYS A 100 -10.90 15.53 7.11
N PRO A 101 -11.57 16.19 6.15
CA PRO A 101 -10.89 16.71 5.00
C PRO A 101 -10.13 17.99 5.31
N THR A 102 -9.17 18.28 4.46
CA THR A 102 -8.57 19.59 4.30
C THR A 102 -9.01 20.26 2.99
N THR A 103 -9.01 21.59 3.00
CA THR A 103 -9.15 22.45 1.81
C THR A 103 -7.81 22.98 1.32
N THR A 104 -6.73 22.62 1.99
CA THR A 104 -5.36 22.94 1.61
C THR A 104 -4.95 22.05 0.44
N ALA A 105 -4.87 22.64 -0.75
CA ALA A 105 -4.49 21.93 -1.97
C ALA A 105 -3.01 21.59 -2.03
N ILE A 106 -2.13 22.37 -1.40
CA ILE A 106 -0.68 22.15 -1.40
C ILE A 106 -0.30 21.39 -0.13
N PRO A 107 0.14 20.12 -0.24
CA PRO A 107 0.70 19.41 0.89
C PRO A 107 1.94 20.15 1.39
N HIS A 108 2.03 20.34 2.70
CA HIS A 108 3.16 21.04 3.29
C HIS A 108 3.45 20.51 4.68
N SER A 109 4.70 20.61 5.10
CA SER A 109 5.19 20.14 6.40
C SER A 109 5.12 21.19 7.50
N THR A 110 4.54 22.36 7.21
CA THR A 110 4.27 23.40 8.19
C THR A 110 2.86 23.27 8.75
N ALA A 111 2.61 23.84 9.94
CA ALA A 111 1.27 23.78 10.51
C ALA A 111 0.24 24.54 9.63
N PRO A 112 -1.01 24.02 9.49
CA PRO A 112 -1.53 22.81 10.13
C PRO A 112 -1.05 21.51 9.44
N LEU A 113 -0.65 20.53 10.26
CA LEU A 113 -0.30 19.19 9.79
C LEU A 113 -1.58 18.36 9.58
N GLU A 114 -1.99 18.22 8.32
CA GLU A 114 -3.31 17.67 7.94
C GLU A 114 -3.24 16.28 7.28
N GLY A 115 -2.05 15.69 7.19
CA GLY A 115 -1.87 14.32 6.70
C GLY A 115 -2.59 13.30 7.59
N ILE A 116 -3.14 12.26 6.98
CA ILE A 116 -3.70 11.09 7.69
C ILE A 116 -2.59 10.35 8.43
N GLY A 117 -1.44 10.25 7.79
CA GLY A 117 -0.27 9.54 8.27
C GLY A 117 0.53 9.01 7.10
N SER A 118 1.62 8.30 7.42
CA SER A 118 2.53 7.78 6.40
C SER A 118 2.87 6.32 6.57
N ILE A 119 3.36 5.73 5.48
CA ILE A 119 3.90 4.37 5.46
C ILE A 119 5.24 4.43 4.73
N THR A 120 6.25 3.79 5.30
CA THR A 120 7.52 3.56 4.60
C THR A 120 7.48 2.18 3.95
N ALA A 121 7.99 2.07 2.72
CA ALA A 121 8.07 0.78 2.04
C ALA A 121 9.02 -0.21 2.76
N ALA A 122 9.99 0.30 3.52
CA ALA A 122 10.85 -0.51 4.38
C ALA A 122 10.08 -1.22 5.51
N ASP A 123 9.15 -0.52 6.17
CA ASP A 123 8.32 -1.09 7.24
C ASP A 123 7.11 -1.89 6.72
N CYS A 124 6.78 -1.70 5.43
CA CYS A 124 5.67 -2.32 4.74
C CYS A 124 6.15 -2.92 3.39
N PRO A 125 6.90 -4.04 3.38
CA PRO A 125 7.53 -4.56 2.16
C PRO A 125 6.57 -4.98 1.05
N ASN A 126 5.31 -5.30 1.41
CA ASN A 126 4.24 -5.57 0.45
C ASN A 126 3.23 -4.42 0.40
N LEU A 127 3.72 -3.18 0.50
CA LEU A 127 2.92 -1.98 0.34
C LEU A 127 2.17 -2.06 -0.98
N CYS A 128 0.84 -1.97 -0.89
CA CYS A 128 -0.01 -1.83 -2.05
C CYS A 128 -1.09 -0.77 -1.82
N ILE A 129 -1.28 0.08 -2.83
CA ILE A 129 -2.27 1.15 -2.84
C ILE A 129 -3.06 1.00 -4.13
N CYS A 130 -4.39 0.93 -4.05
CA CYS A 130 -5.23 0.86 -5.24
C CYS A 130 -6.07 2.14 -5.39
N ASP A 131 -6.26 2.56 -6.63
CA ASP A 131 -7.03 3.75 -6.98
C ASP A 131 -8.53 3.47 -7.18
N SER A 132 -9.28 4.51 -7.54
CA SER A 132 -10.71 4.40 -7.79
C SER A 132 -11.08 3.53 -9.00
N ASN A 133 -10.14 3.28 -9.91
CA ASN A 133 -10.30 2.39 -11.08
C ASN A 133 -9.86 0.94 -10.79
N ASP A 134 -9.60 0.60 -9.53
CA ASP A 134 -9.08 -0.71 -9.12
C ASP A 134 -7.66 -1.03 -9.66
N GLU A 135 -6.94 -0.01 -10.15
CA GLU A 135 -5.53 -0.16 -10.50
C GLU A 135 -4.68 -0.05 -9.24
N CYS A 136 -3.75 -0.99 -9.06
CA CYS A 136 -2.96 -1.11 -7.85
C CYS A 136 -1.49 -0.80 -8.11
N TYR A 137 -0.83 -0.24 -7.11
CA TYR A 137 0.55 0.21 -7.20
C TYR A 137 1.35 -0.28 -6.00
N SER A 138 2.58 -0.70 -6.24
CA SER A 138 3.56 -1.08 -5.23
C SER A 138 4.74 -0.13 -5.22
N ALA A 139 5.45 -0.04 -4.10
CA ALA A 139 6.67 0.73 -4.04
C ALA A 139 7.74 0.17 -4.99
N ALA A 140 8.40 1.04 -5.76
CA ALA A 140 9.50 0.68 -6.65
C ALA A 140 10.75 0.23 -5.85
N THR A 141 10.95 0.84 -4.68
CA THR A 141 12.11 0.62 -3.80
C THR A 141 11.66 0.69 -2.33
N ALA A 142 12.52 0.28 -1.41
CA ALA A 142 12.26 0.38 0.04
C ALA A 142 12.36 1.82 0.58
N ASN A 143 12.88 2.77 -0.20
CA ASN A 143 13.11 4.16 0.21
C ASN A 143 11.86 5.04 0.08
N VAL A 144 10.81 4.53 -0.57
CA VAL A 144 9.57 5.27 -0.80
C VAL A 144 8.83 5.46 0.52
N VAL A 145 8.48 6.71 0.81
CA VAL A 145 7.55 7.06 1.87
C VAL A 145 6.29 7.63 1.23
N VAL A 146 5.15 7.08 1.65
CA VAL A 146 3.82 7.43 1.16
C VAL A 146 3.09 8.15 2.27
N THR A 147 2.74 9.42 2.06
CA THR A 147 1.88 10.20 2.94
C THR A 147 0.48 10.31 2.33
N PHE A 148 -0.56 10.09 3.12
CA PHE A 148 -1.95 10.20 2.68
C PHE A 148 -2.53 11.57 3.04
N TRP A 149 -2.93 12.35 2.03
CA TRP A 149 -3.43 13.72 2.17
C TRP A 149 -4.94 13.80 1.86
N PRO A 150 -5.79 14.18 2.84
CA PRO A 150 -7.25 14.15 2.68
C PRO A 150 -7.77 15.46 2.07
N TYR A 151 -7.95 15.57 0.75
CA TYR A 151 -8.32 16.84 0.10
C TYR A 151 -9.76 16.86 -0.43
N CYS A 152 -10.51 17.91 -0.11
CA CYS A 152 -11.79 18.23 -0.74
C CYS A 152 -11.68 19.43 -1.69
N SER A 153 -12.18 19.25 -2.90
CA SER A 153 -12.43 20.32 -3.86
C SER A 153 -13.93 20.45 -4.13
N THR A 154 -14.29 21.33 -5.07
CA THR A 154 -15.68 21.46 -5.54
C THR A 154 -16.22 20.20 -6.24
N THR A 155 -15.34 19.30 -6.69
CA THR A 155 -15.71 18.06 -7.37
C THR A 155 -15.81 16.85 -6.45
N GLY A 156 -15.47 17.02 -5.16
CA GLY A 156 -15.57 15.99 -4.14
C GLY A 156 -14.33 15.85 -3.27
N CYS A 157 -14.41 14.89 -2.37
CA CYS A 157 -13.44 14.62 -1.31
C CYS A 157 -12.71 13.31 -1.58
N ARG A 158 -11.38 13.37 -1.66
CA ARG A 158 -10.53 12.22 -2.01
C ARG A 158 -9.25 12.19 -1.19
N VAL A 159 -8.62 11.03 -1.11
CA VAL A 159 -7.29 10.90 -0.50
C VAL A 159 -6.26 10.83 -1.62
N TYR A 160 -5.24 11.68 -1.54
CA TYR A 160 -4.15 11.72 -2.49
C TYR A 160 -2.86 11.26 -1.82
N VAL A 161 -2.01 10.59 -2.59
CA VAL A 161 -0.71 10.11 -2.15
C VAL A 161 0.37 11.12 -2.47
N VAL A 162 1.02 11.63 -1.42
CA VAL A 162 2.20 12.48 -1.49
C VAL A 162 3.43 11.59 -1.28
N LEU A 163 4.36 11.62 -2.23
CA LEU A 163 5.53 10.76 -2.27
C LEU A 163 6.77 11.53 -1.84
N THR A 164 7.57 10.91 -0.98
CA THR A 164 8.98 11.27 -0.81
C THR A 164 9.87 10.06 -1.09
N GLY A 165 11.07 10.34 -1.58
CA GLY A 165 12.07 9.35 -1.97
C GLY A 165 13.47 9.95 -1.90
N LEU A 166 14.48 9.11 -2.05
CA LEU A 166 15.89 9.47 -2.06
C LEU A 166 16.45 9.61 -3.49
N ASP A 167 15.85 8.91 -4.46
CA ASP A 167 16.29 8.88 -5.86
C ASP A 167 15.12 9.10 -6.85
N ASP A 168 15.42 9.49 -8.09
CA ASP A 168 14.41 9.73 -9.15
C ASP A 168 13.64 8.47 -9.55
N THR A 169 14.14 7.29 -9.19
CA THR A 169 13.49 5.99 -9.41
C THR A 169 12.59 5.57 -8.26
N ASP A 170 12.60 6.30 -7.14
CA ASP A 170 11.71 6.04 -6.03
C ASP A 170 10.30 6.50 -6.40
N GLY A 171 9.31 5.65 -6.14
CA GLY A 171 7.94 5.95 -6.47
C GLY A 171 7.02 4.74 -6.35
N LEU A 172 5.82 4.89 -6.87
CA LEU A 172 4.83 3.82 -6.96
C LEU A 172 4.73 3.35 -8.41
N VAL A 173 4.89 2.05 -8.64
CA VAL A 173 4.77 1.41 -9.94
C VAL A 173 3.48 0.59 -9.96
N SER A 174 2.71 0.76 -11.02
CA SER A 174 1.50 -0.02 -11.27
C SER A 174 1.84 -1.51 -11.36
N THR A 175 0.96 -2.36 -10.82
CA THR A 175 1.14 -3.82 -10.83
C THR A 175 0.65 -4.46 -12.13
N THR A 176 -0.15 -3.74 -12.92
CA THR A 176 -0.69 -4.23 -14.20
C THR A 176 -0.16 -3.46 -15.43
N THR A 177 0.17 -2.18 -15.24
CA THR A 177 0.68 -1.28 -16.28
C THR A 177 2.12 -0.86 -15.98
N SER A 178 2.78 -0.20 -16.93
CA SER A 178 4.09 0.42 -16.69
C SER A 178 3.99 1.87 -16.18
N LYS A 179 2.80 2.29 -15.72
CA LYS A 179 2.60 3.64 -15.16
C LYS A 179 3.34 3.76 -13.82
N MET A 180 3.97 4.91 -13.63
CA MET A 180 4.72 5.24 -12.43
C MET A 180 4.31 6.60 -11.89
N TYR A 181 4.26 6.72 -10.58
CA TYR A 181 4.16 7.97 -9.85
C TYR A 181 5.47 8.20 -9.10
N ILE A 182 6.13 9.34 -9.31
CA ILE A 182 7.41 9.68 -8.68
C ILE A 182 7.33 11.02 -7.95
N PRO A 183 8.12 11.25 -6.88
CA PRO A 183 8.15 12.52 -6.17
C PRO A 183 8.44 13.74 -7.06
N ALA A 184 9.34 13.59 -8.04
CA ALA A 184 9.76 14.67 -8.94
C ALA A 184 8.58 15.27 -9.73
N ASP A 185 7.56 14.49 -10.04
CA ASP A 185 6.37 14.98 -10.74
C ASP A 185 5.43 15.78 -9.84
N GLN A 186 5.55 15.63 -8.52
CA GLN A 186 4.70 16.27 -7.51
C GLN A 186 5.26 17.61 -7.02
N ILE A 187 6.54 17.87 -7.27
CA ILE A 187 7.22 19.12 -6.87
C ILE A 187 7.47 20.04 -8.06
N ASP A 188 7.53 21.34 -7.81
CA ASP A 188 7.89 22.35 -8.81
C ASP A 188 9.39 22.67 -8.81
N GLU A 189 9.80 23.65 -9.61
CA GLU A 189 11.20 24.08 -9.74
C GLU A 189 11.79 24.71 -8.46
N THR A 190 10.94 25.04 -7.48
CA THR A 190 11.34 25.57 -6.18
C THR A 190 11.41 24.50 -5.09
N PHE A 191 11.20 23.22 -5.46
CA PHE A 191 11.10 22.07 -4.56
C PHE A 191 9.88 22.10 -3.62
N GLU A 192 8.88 22.90 -3.95
CA GLU A 192 7.59 22.92 -3.26
C GLU A 192 6.60 21.98 -3.95
N TYR A 193 5.67 21.41 -3.20
CA TYR A 193 4.62 20.60 -3.81
C TYR A 193 3.69 21.46 -4.67
N LYS A 194 3.30 20.90 -5.82
CA LYS A 194 2.24 21.45 -6.65
C LYS A 194 0.89 21.29 -5.94
N ALA A 195 -0.09 22.08 -6.36
CA ALA A 195 -1.44 21.94 -5.83
C ALA A 195 -2.09 20.61 -6.28
N ILE A 196 -2.82 19.96 -5.39
CA ILE A 196 -3.73 18.87 -5.69
C ILE A 196 -5.01 19.46 -6.33
N PRO A 197 -5.56 18.87 -7.41
CA PRO A 197 -5.13 17.64 -8.08
C PRO A 197 -4.27 17.88 -9.34
N ASP A 198 -3.65 19.05 -9.47
CA ASP A 198 -3.07 19.53 -10.74
C ASP A 198 -1.77 18.83 -11.15
N ALA A 199 -1.17 18.01 -10.27
CA ALA A 199 0.05 17.23 -10.56
C ALA A 199 -0.19 15.72 -10.54
N SER A 200 0.89 14.94 -10.70
CA SER A 200 0.86 13.47 -10.73
C SER A 200 0.68 12.89 -9.32
N TYR A 201 -0.51 13.09 -8.75
CA TYR A 201 -0.92 12.46 -7.50
C TYR A 201 -1.72 11.19 -7.78
N LEU A 202 -1.44 10.13 -7.02
CA LEU A 202 -2.28 8.94 -7.00
C LEU A 202 -3.46 9.18 -6.06
N GLU A 203 -4.68 9.00 -6.56
CA GLU A 203 -5.88 8.98 -5.73
C GLU A 203 -6.00 7.61 -5.05
N ALA A 204 -5.82 7.55 -3.73
CA ALA A 204 -5.90 6.30 -2.98
C ALA A 204 -7.33 5.97 -2.58
N LYS A 205 -7.80 4.78 -2.96
CA LYS A 205 -9.05 4.17 -2.49
C LYS A 205 -8.79 3.17 -1.36
N THR A 206 -7.73 2.35 -1.51
CA THR A 206 -7.35 1.32 -0.56
C THR A 206 -5.84 1.37 -0.30
N VAL A 207 -5.42 0.96 0.90
CA VAL A 207 -4.01 0.79 1.27
C VAL A 207 -3.81 -0.48 2.11
N GLY A 208 -2.69 -1.14 1.90
CA GLY A 208 -2.37 -2.41 2.53
C GLY A 208 -0.88 -2.71 2.64
N CYS A 209 -0.51 -3.52 3.64
CA CYS A 209 0.84 -4.07 3.83
C CYS A 209 0.94 -5.59 3.59
N THR A 210 -0.17 -6.25 3.23
CA THR A 210 -0.22 -7.70 2.95
C THR A 210 -0.53 -8.00 1.49
N GLY A 211 -0.31 -7.01 0.61
CA GLY A 211 -0.60 -7.07 -0.82
C GLY A 211 -1.86 -6.30 -1.22
N CYS A 212 -2.22 -6.39 -2.49
CA CYS A 212 -3.27 -5.55 -3.07
C CYS A 212 -4.67 -6.10 -2.77
N VAL A 213 -5.53 -5.24 -2.22
CA VAL A 213 -6.97 -5.50 -2.06
C VAL A 213 -7.72 -4.38 -2.75
N THR A 214 -8.52 -4.74 -3.75
CA THR A 214 -9.38 -3.82 -4.50
C THR A 214 -10.78 -3.70 -3.90
N THR A 215 -11.19 -4.71 -3.12
CA THR A 215 -12.52 -4.78 -2.50
C THR A 215 -12.53 -4.15 -1.11
N THR A 216 -13.44 -3.19 -0.89
CA THR A 216 -13.71 -2.62 0.43
C THR A 216 -14.72 -3.47 1.22
N CYS A 217 -15.07 -3.08 2.45
CA CYS A 217 -16.06 -3.82 3.21
C CYS A 217 -17.46 -3.73 2.56
N ALA A 218 -18.22 -4.82 2.64
CA ALA A 218 -19.60 -4.84 2.17
C ALA A 218 -20.46 -3.85 2.97
N GLY A 219 -21.26 -3.03 2.29
CA GLY A 219 -22.13 -2.03 2.93
C GLY A 219 -21.69 -0.57 2.75
N ARG A 220 -20.56 -0.32 2.10
CA ARG A 220 -20.23 1.02 1.60
C ARG A 220 -21.13 1.37 0.41
N VAL A 221 -22.05 2.30 0.62
CA VAL A 221 -22.87 2.88 -0.47
C VAL A 221 -22.22 4.21 -0.83
N ALA A 222 -21.82 4.34 -2.10
CA ALA A 222 -21.25 5.57 -2.65
C ALA A 222 -22.30 6.68 -2.74
#